data_AF-A0A2G4SSS4-F1
#
_entry.id   AF-A0A2G4SSS4-F1
#
_cell.length_a   1.000
_cell.length_b   1.000
_cell.length_c   1.000
_cell.angle_alpha   90.00
_cell.angle_beta   90.00
_cell.angle_gamma   90.00
#
_symmetry.space_group_name_H-M   'P 1'
#
loop_
_entity.id
_entity.type
_entity.pdbx_description
1 polymer ?
#
loop_
_entity_poly.entity_id
_entity_poly.type
_entity_poly.pdbx_seq_one_letter_code
_entity_poly.pdbx_strand_id
1 'polypeptide(L)'
;MKSAPVEYGRMDHILYYYFISHIPITLLFDLQAIYPKTWVPQLLLDTNTRYVNILNDPLMNATLNTHLYWFKSFVFCEAFLQLPFFFIAIYGISHRKLWVRLPLIIYGAHVSTTVIPCLAEIIFGSLLTRFQLFGLLCLYLPYLLIPLFGAIDSFMMISKICCSTEVSL
;
A
#
# COMPACT_ATOMS: atom_id res chain seq x y z
N MET A 1 30.98 14.81 1.36
CA MET A 1 30.98 13.44 0.78
C MET A 1 29.82 13.35 -0.20
N LYS A 2 30.03 13.42 -1.53
CA LYS A 2 28.96 13.20 -2.51
C LYS A 2 28.81 11.68 -2.64
N SER A 3 27.72 11.12 -2.12
CA SER A 3 27.37 9.71 -2.33
C SER A 3 27.26 9.44 -3.83
N ALA A 4 27.89 8.37 -4.31
CA ALA A 4 27.75 7.94 -5.70
C ALA A 4 26.26 7.76 -6.07
N PRO A 5 25.86 8.09 -7.31
CA PRO A 5 24.47 7.90 -7.74
C PRO A 5 24.12 6.40 -7.68
N VAL A 6 23.06 6.07 -6.94
CA VAL A 6 22.51 4.71 -6.89
C VAL A 6 21.93 4.40 -8.28
N GLU A 7 22.35 3.29 -8.89
CA GLU A 7 21.76 2.81 -10.15
C GLU A 7 20.32 2.32 -9.93
N TYR A 8 19.46 2.48 -10.93
CA TYR A 8 18.07 2.03 -10.86
C TYR A 8 18.01 0.50 -10.79
N GLY A 9 17.51 -0.02 -9.67
CA GLY A 9 17.11 -1.41 -9.58
C GLY A 9 15.79 -1.65 -10.31
N ARG A 10 15.53 -2.88 -10.79
CA ARG A 10 14.21 -3.25 -11.34
C ARG A 10 13.08 -2.96 -10.35
N MET A 11 13.36 -3.12 -9.06
CA MET A 11 12.39 -2.85 -7.99
C MET A 11 12.04 -1.36 -7.85
N ASP A 12 12.96 -0.46 -8.16
CA ASP A 12 12.73 0.98 -8.07
C ASP A 12 11.68 1.45 -9.08
N HIS A 13 11.69 0.87 -10.29
CA HIS A 13 10.67 1.15 -11.30
C HIS A 13 9.30 0.63 -10.87
N ILE A 14 9.24 -0.58 -10.33
CA ILE A 14 7.99 -1.17 -9.83
C ILE A 14 7.43 -0.30 -8.71
N LEU A 15 8.25 0.07 -7.73
CA LEU A 15 7.84 0.95 -6.62
C LEU A 15 7.41 2.33 -7.11
N TYR A 16 8.13 2.93 -8.06
CA TYR A 16 7.79 4.24 -8.60
C TYR A 16 6.39 4.26 -9.22
N TYR A 17 6.09 3.30 -10.11
CA TYR A 17 4.77 3.22 -10.72
C TYR A 17 3.70 2.78 -9.74
N TYR A 18 4.03 1.90 -8.79
CA TYR A 18 3.16 1.54 -7.68
C TYR A 18 2.71 2.78 -6.92
N PHE A 19 3.62 3.62 -6.43
CA PHE A 19 3.25 4.82 -5.67
C PHE A 19 2.44 5.82 -6.51
N ILE A 20 2.77 5.98 -7.80
CA ILE A 20 2.00 6.86 -8.70
C ILE A 20 0.57 6.37 -8.87
N SER A 21 0.37 5.08 -9.16
CA SER A 21 -0.98 4.54 -9.35
C SER A 21 -1.75 4.45 -8.04
N HIS A 22 -1.04 4.27 -6.91
CA HIS A 22 -1.67 4.12 -5.60
C HIS A 22 -2.28 5.43 -5.10
N ILE A 23 -1.70 6.60 -5.40
CA ILE A 23 -2.27 7.91 -5.02
C ILE A 23 -3.74 8.07 -5.46
N PRO A 24 -4.10 7.97 -6.76
CA PRO A 24 -5.49 8.08 -7.17
C PRO A 24 -6.35 6.93 -6.68
N ILE A 25 -5.79 5.72 -6.51
CA ILE A 25 -6.55 4.59 -5.96
C ILE A 25 -6.95 4.87 -4.51
N THR A 26 -6.01 5.28 -3.65
CA THR A 26 -6.29 5.66 -2.27
C THR A 26 -7.32 6.78 -2.20
N LEU A 27 -7.09 7.88 -2.92
CA LEU A 27 -7.94 9.07 -2.85
C LEU A 27 -9.37 8.81 -3.34
N LEU A 28 -9.52 7.99 -4.40
CA LEU A 28 -10.80 7.79 -5.07
C LEU A 28 -11.53 6.54 -4.60
N PHE A 29 -10.84 5.54 -4.04
CA PHE A 29 -11.42 4.26 -3.63
C PHE A 29 -11.23 3.99 -2.15
N ASP A 30 -10.00 3.85 -1.67
CA ASP A 30 -9.75 3.34 -0.31
C ASP A 30 -10.29 4.29 0.77
N LEU A 31 -10.09 5.60 0.59
CA LEU A 31 -10.58 6.59 1.54
C LEU A 31 -12.11 6.74 1.55
N GLN A 32 -12.84 6.17 0.57
CA GLN A 32 -14.31 6.11 0.65
C GLN A 32 -14.80 5.34 1.87
N ALA A 33 -13.98 4.45 2.45
CA ALA A 33 -14.30 3.75 3.69
C ALA A 33 -14.49 4.68 4.90
N ILE A 34 -13.89 5.89 4.85
CA ILE A 34 -13.97 6.89 5.94
C ILE A 34 -14.56 8.23 5.51
N TYR A 35 -14.69 8.50 4.21
CA TYR A 35 -15.30 9.74 3.74
C TYR A 35 -16.78 9.86 4.13
N PRO A 36 -17.24 11.06 4.49
CA PRO A 36 -18.66 11.38 4.42
C PRO A 36 -19.16 11.15 3.00
N LYS A 37 -20.26 10.42 2.83
CA LYS A 37 -20.84 10.13 1.50
C LYS A 37 -21.13 11.39 0.68
N THR A 38 -21.37 12.52 1.34
CA THR A 38 -21.60 13.83 0.71
C THR A 38 -20.37 14.41 0.01
N TRP A 39 -19.15 13.94 0.33
CA TRP A 39 -17.91 14.39 -0.30
C TRP A 39 -17.55 13.57 -1.54
N VAL A 40 -18.20 12.43 -1.75
CA VAL A 40 -17.85 11.49 -2.81
C VAL A 40 -18.80 11.68 -4.00
N PRO A 41 -18.28 11.98 -5.21
CA PRO A 41 -19.11 12.05 -6.42
C PRO A 41 -19.93 10.78 -6.63
N GLN A 42 -21.15 10.93 -7.14
CA GLN A 42 -22.08 9.81 -7.34
C GLN A 42 -21.48 8.68 -8.18
N LEU A 43 -20.71 9.02 -9.22
CA LEU A 43 -20.01 8.03 -10.06
C LEU A 43 -19.10 7.10 -9.24
N LEU A 44 -18.39 7.62 -8.24
CA LEU A 44 -17.49 6.83 -7.40
C LEU A 44 -18.27 5.97 -6.40
N LEU A 45 -19.37 6.48 -5.86
CA LEU A 45 -20.29 5.72 -5.00
C LEU A 45 -20.92 4.55 -5.76
N ASP A 46 -21.37 4.79 -6.99
CA ASP A 46 -21.95 3.76 -7.86
C ASP A 46 -20.90 2.71 -8.24
N THR A 47 -19.67 3.15 -8.48
CA THR A 47 -18.55 2.25 -8.78
C THR A 47 -18.21 1.36 -7.59
N ASN A 48 -18.11 1.91 -6.37
CA ASN A 48 -17.89 1.12 -5.16
C ASN A 48 -19.07 0.16 -4.91
N THR A 49 -20.31 0.61 -5.13
CA THR A 49 -21.50 -0.24 -4.99
C THR A 49 -21.46 -1.42 -5.96
N ARG A 50 -21.11 -1.18 -7.22
CA ARG A 50 -20.94 -2.25 -8.23
C ARG A 50 -19.81 -3.21 -7.84
N TYR A 51 -18.68 -2.68 -7.40
CA TYR A 51 -17.55 -3.45 -6.91
C TYR A 51 -17.96 -4.40 -5.77
N VAL A 52 -18.61 -3.87 -4.72
CA VAL A 52 -19.10 -4.65 -3.58
C VAL A 52 -20.14 -5.68 -4.03
N ASN A 53 -21.04 -5.36 -4.95
CA ASN A 53 -22.03 -6.33 -5.44
C ASN A 53 -21.40 -7.50 -6.21
N ILE A 54 -20.30 -7.26 -6.94
CA ILE A 54 -19.61 -8.31 -7.70
C ILE A 54 -18.75 -9.18 -6.78
N LEU A 55 -17.92 -8.55 -5.95
CA LEU A 55 -16.89 -9.24 -5.18
C LEU A 55 -17.26 -9.54 -3.73
N ASN A 56 -18.35 -8.95 -3.23
CA ASN A 56 -18.81 -9.07 -1.86
C ASN A 56 -17.71 -8.73 -0.83
N ASP A 57 -16.93 -7.68 -1.11
CA ASP A 57 -15.84 -7.23 -0.24
C ASP A 57 -16.40 -6.80 1.13
N PRO A 58 -16.09 -7.51 2.23
CA PRO A 58 -16.60 -7.17 3.56
C PRO A 58 -16.02 -5.85 4.10
N LEU A 59 -14.82 -5.48 3.65
CA LEU A 59 -14.12 -4.28 4.12
C LEU A 59 -14.67 -3.02 3.45
N MET A 60 -15.05 -3.10 2.18
CA MET A 60 -15.58 -1.95 1.44
C MET A 60 -17.11 -1.86 1.43
N ASN A 61 -17.81 -2.88 1.94
CA ASN A 61 -19.24 -2.83 2.13
C ASN A 61 -19.61 -1.88 3.27
N ALA A 62 -20.29 -0.78 2.95
CA ALA A 62 -20.63 0.27 3.93
C ALA A 62 -21.40 -0.25 5.16
N THR A 63 -22.27 -1.26 4.99
CA THR A 63 -23.04 -1.84 6.10
C THR A 63 -22.14 -2.66 7.02
N LEU A 64 -21.26 -3.48 6.47
CA LEU A 64 -20.36 -4.34 7.24
C LEU A 64 -19.22 -3.52 7.87
N ASN A 65 -18.60 -2.63 7.10
CA ASN A 65 -17.55 -1.72 7.53
C ASN A 65 -17.99 -0.80 8.68
N THR A 66 -19.28 -0.48 8.81
CA THR A 66 -19.78 0.41 9.88
C THR A 66 -19.23 0.05 11.26
N HIS A 67 -19.06 -1.25 11.55
CA HIS A 67 -18.55 -1.75 12.84
C HIS A 67 -17.06 -2.12 12.85
N LEU A 68 -16.36 -2.06 11.72
CA LEU A 68 -14.93 -2.42 11.59
C LEU A 68 -14.01 -1.24 11.94
N TYR A 69 -14.01 -0.82 13.21
CA TYR A 69 -13.17 0.29 13.67
C TYR A 69 -11.67 0.05 13.49
N TRP A 70 -11.22 -1.21 13.60
CA TRP A 70 -9.84 -1.58 13.33
C TRP A 70 -9.47 -1.30 11.86
N PHE A 71 -10.35 -1.61 10.91
CA PHE A 71 -10.11 -1.37 9.48
C PHE A 71 -10.09 0.13 9.20
N LYS A 72 -11.07 0.87 9.71
CA LYS A 72 -11.09 2.34 9.62
C LYS A 72 -9.82 2.95 10.20
N SER A 73 -9.28 2.43 11.30
CA SER A 73 -8.02 2.90 11.87
C SER A 73 -6.84 2.74 10.91
N PHE A 74 -6.80 1.65 10.13
CA PHE A 74 -5.80 1.46 9.08
C PHE A 74 -6.01 2.38 7.88
N VAL A 75 -7.25 2.61 7.46
CA VAL A 75 -7.56 3.60 6.41
C VAL A 75 -7.18 5.02 6.87
N PHE A 76 -7.32 5.34 8.16
CA PHE A 76 -6.78 6.56 8.74
C PHE A 76 -5.25 6.60 8.66
N CYS A 77 -4.55 5.53 9.02
CA CYS A 77 -3.10 5.44 8.82
C CYS A 77 -2.71 5.61 7.34
N GLU A 78 -3.49 5.07 6.42
CA GLU A 78 -3.28 5.26 5.00
C GLU A 78 -3.39 6.73 4.59
N ALA A 79 -4.48 7.39 4.99
CA ALA A 79 -4.72 8.80 4.68
C ALA A 79 -3.63 9.74 5.21
N PHE A 80 -3.15 9.51 6.43
CA PHE A 80 -2.31 10.47 7.15
C PHE A 80 -0.82 10.09 7.20
N LEU A 81 -0.47 8.82 7.01
CA LEU A 81 0.92 8.36 7.04
C LEU A 81 1.37 7.89 5.66
N GLN A 82 0.60 7.00 5.03
CA GLN A 82 1.01 6.37 3.77
C GLN A 82 0.87 7.32 2.59
N LEU A 83 -0.26 8.00 2.44
CA LEU A 83 -0.54 8.90 1.33
C LEU A 83 0.48 10.05 1.23
N PRO A 84 0.82 10.79 2.30
CA PRO A 84 1.91 11.77 2.24
C PRO A 84 3.25 11.13 1.87
N PHE A 85 3.52 9.92 2.38
CA PHE A 85 4.74 9.18 2.07
C PHE A 85 4.83 8.78 0.58
N PHE A 86 3.72 8.52 -0.11
CA PHE A 86 3.75 8.18 -1.55
C PHE A 86 4.44 9.28 -2.37
N PHE A 87 4.14 10.55 -2.09
CA PHE A 87 4.80 11.67 -2.75
C PHE A 87 6.30 11.75 -2.42
N ILE A 88 6.67 11.51 -1.16
CA ILE A 88 8.06 11.48 -0.70
C ILE A 88 8.83 10.34 -1.38
N ALA A 89 8.22 9.16 -1.50
CA ALA A 89 8.80 8.01 -2.15
C ALA A 89 9.01 8.24 -3.66
N ILE A 90 8.00 8.79 -4.36
CA ILE A 90 8.11 9.18 -5.77
C ILE A 90 9.28 10.15 -5.97
N TYR A 91 9.38 11.18 -5.14
CA TYR A 91 10.48 12.14 -5.21
C TYR A 91 11.85 11.49 -4.93
N GLY A 92 11.95 10.72 -3.84
CA GLY A 92 13.19 10.07 -3.44
C GLY A 92 13.70 9.07 -4.48
N ILE A 93 12.79 8.26 -5.05
CA ILE A 93 13.11 7.29 -6.10
C ILE A 93 13.49 8.00 -7.40
N SER A 94 12.69 8.97 -7.88
CA SER A 94 12.96 9.71 -9.12
C SER A 94 14.30 10.45 -9.11
N HIS A 95 14.70 10.97 -7.94
CA HIS A 95 15.95 11.70 -7.78
C HIS A 95 17.09 10.85 -7.20
N ARG A 96 16.92 9.51 -7.16
CA ARG A 96 17.93 8.53 -6.73
C ARG A 96 18.54 8.86 -5.37
N LYS A 97 17.69 9.25 -4.42
CA LYS A 97 18.10 9.64 -3.07
C LYS A 97 18.26 8.40 -2.21
N LEU A 98 19.48 8.09 -1.77
CA LEU A 98 19.74 6.93 -0.91
C LEU A 98 18.91 6.95 0.39
N TRP A 99 18.64 8.14 0.94
CA TRP A 99 17.87 8.26 2.18
C TRP A 99 16.46 7.68 2.07
N VAL A 100 15.88 7.53 0.86
CA VAL A 100 14.53 6.99 0.67
C VAL A 100 14.43 5.52 1.05
N ARG A 101 15.55 4.79 1.05
CA ARG A 101 15.59 3.34 1.35
C ARG A 101 15.11 3.04 2.77
N LEU A 102 15.52 3.84 3.75
CA LEU A 102 15.14 3.58 5.15
C LEU A 102 13.62 3.81 5.38
N PRO A 103 13.02 4.93 4.93
CA PRO A 103 11.57 5.09 4.90
C PRO A 103 10.82 4.00 4.13
N LEU A 104 11.36 3.48 3.01
CA LEU A 104 10.73 2.39 2.27
C LEU A 104 10.66 1.08 3.08
N ILE A 105 11.67 0.79 3.92
CA ILE A 105 11.63 -0.35 4.84
C ILE A 105 10.49 -0.17 5.85
N ILE A 106 10.42 1.01 6.48
CA ILE A 106 9.38 1.34 7.47
C ILE A 106 7.99 1.24 6.83
N TYR A 107 7.84 1.81 5.64
CA TYR A 107 6.60 1.78 4.87
C TYR A 107 6.17 0.36 4.53
N GLY A 108 7.05 -0.47 3.95
CA GLY A 108 6.69 -1.83 3.57
C GLY A 108 6.34 -2.71 4.77
N ALA A 109 7.02 -2.53 5.91
CA ALA A 109 6.65 -3.18 7.16
C ALA A 109 5.27 -2.70 7.65
N HIS A 110 5.03 -1.39 7.66
CA HIS A 110 3.74 -0.83 8.09
C HIS A 110 2.58 -1.31 7.19
N VAL A 111 2.71 -1.24 5.87
CA VAL A 111 1.66 -1.73 4.95
C VAL A 111 1.41 -3.22 5.16
N SER A 112 2.46 -4.02 5.39
CA SER A 112 2.27 -5.44 5.68
C SER A 112 1.43 -5.63 6.95
N THR A 113 1.67 -4.84 8.00
CA THR A 113 0.89 -4.89 9.24
C THR A 113 -0.56 -4.42 9.09
N THR A 114 -0.88 -3.60 8.10
CA THR A 114 -2.27 -3.17 7.83
C THR A 114 -3.00 -4.10 6.87
N VAL A 115 -2.31 -4.67 5.88
CA VAL A 115 -2.93 -5.50 4.83
C VAL A 115 -3.09 -6.97 5.25
N ILE A 116 -2.20 -7.52 6.08
CA ILE A 116 -2.32 -8.90 6.57
C ILE A 116 -3.66 -9.13 7.29
N PRO A 117 -4.10 -8.26 8.23
CA PRO A 117 -5.43 -8.39 8.85
C PRO A 117 -6.58 -8.30 7.83
N CYS A 118 -6.49 -7.42 6.83
CA CYS A 118 -7.49 -7.34 5.76
C CYS A 118 -7.59 -8.65 4.96
N LEU A 119 -6.46 -9.24 4.60
CA LEU A 119 -6.41 -10.54 3.93
C LEU A 119 -6.98 -11.65 4.82
N ALA A 120 -6.70 -11.62 6.13
CA ALA A 120 -7.27 -12.59 7.07
C ALA A 120 -8.80 -12.47 7.15
N GLU A 121 -9.35 -11.25 7.18
CA GLU A 121 -10.80 -11.01 7.15
C GLU A 121 -11.43 -11.55 5.86
N ILE A 122 -10.77 -11.37 4.71
CA ILE A 122 -11.24 -11.88 3.41
C ILE A 122 -11.20 -13.41 3.37
N ILE A 123 -10.13 -14.04 3.87
CA ILE A 123 -9.94 -15.50 3.79
C ILE A 123 -10.81 -16.24 4.80
N PHE A 124 -10.94 -15.71 6.02
CA PHE A 124 -11.54 -16.42 7.15
C PHE A 124 -12.86 -15.82 7.65
N GLY A 125 -13.08 -14.52 7.46
CA GLY A 125 -14.20 -13.78 8.05
C GLY A 125 -15.52 -13.89 7.28
N SER A 126 -15.48 -14.20 5.98
CA SER A 126 -16.68 -14.20 5.13
C SER A 126 -16.83 -15.47 4.29
N LEU A 127 -18.09 -15.91 4.12
CA LEU A 127 -18.45 -17.00 3.20
C LEU A 127 -18.46 -16.46 1.77
N LEU A 128 -17.28 -16.38 1.15
CA LEU A 128 -17.13 -15.96 -0.23
C LEU A 128 -17.17 -17.15 -1.19
N THR A 129 -17.72 -16.92 -2.38
CA THR A 129 -17.55 -17.87 -3.49
C THR A 129 -16.08 -17.92 -3.92
N ARG A 130 -15.67 -19.01 -4.60
CA ARG A 130 -14.29 -19.14 -5.11
C ARG A 130 -13.89 -17.98 -6.03
N PHE A 131 -14.83 -17.50 -6.85
CA PHE A 131 -14.61 -16.36 -7.75
C PHE A 131 -14.37 -15.06 -6.97
N GLN A 132 -15.21 -14.78 -5.97
CA GLN A 132 -15.09 -13.59 -5.13
C GLN A 132 -13.78 -13.59 -4.33
N LEU A 133 -13.49 -14.71 -3.66
CA LEU A 133 -12.25 -14.86 -2.90
C LEU A 133 -11.02 -14.66 -3.80
N PHE A 134 -10.98 -15.32 -4.95
CA PHE A 134 -9.86 -15.16 -5.89
C PHE A 134 -9.74 -13.71 -6.39
N GLY A 135 -10.85 -13.09 -6.77
CA GLY A 135 -10.88 -11.69 -7.22
C GLY A 135 -10.35 -10.73 -6.15
N LEU A 136 -10.78 -10.87 -4.90
CA LEU A 136 -10.28 -10.07 -3.78
C LEU A 136 -8.81 -10.32 -3.48
N LEU A 137 -8.35 -11.58 -3.49
CA LEU A 137 -6.93 -11.89 -3.32
C LEU A 137 -6.08 -11.25 -4.42
N CYS A 138 -6.53 -11.29 -5.68
CA CYS A 138 -5.84 -10.62 -6.78
C CYS A 138 -5.75 -9.10 -6.61
N LEU A 139 -6.73 -8.47 -5.95
CA LEU A 139 -6.72 -7.04 -5.68
C LEU A 139 -5.84 -6.67 -4.48
N TYR A 140 -5.91 -7.43 -3.38
CA TYR A 140 -5.21 -7.08 -2.14
C TYR A 140 -3.75 -7.56 -2.11
N LEU A 141 -3.42 -8.72 -2.70
CA LEU A 141 -2.06 -9.26 -2.65
C LEU A 141 -0.98 -8.35 -3.27
N PRO A 142 -1.21 -7.66 -4.40
CA PRO A 142 -0.21 -6.72 -4.94
C PRO A 142 0.18 -5.64 -3.92
N TYR A 143 -0.79 -5.13 -3.15
CA TYR A 143 -0.56 -4.12 -2.11
C TYR A 143 0.19 -4.65 -0.90
N LEU A 144 0.24 -5.96 -0.68
CA LEU A 144 1.13 -6.59 0.30
C LEU A 144 2.52 -6.86 -0.30
N LEU A 145 2.56 -7.54 -1.44
CA LEU A 145 3.79 -8.12 -2.00
C LEU A 145 4.74 -7.04 -2.51
N ILE A 146 4.25 -6.01 -3.22
CA ILE A 146 5.11 -4.97 -3.78
C ILE A 146 5.82 -4.18 -2.66
N PRO A 147 5.14 -3.64 -1.64
CA PRO A 147 5.80 -2.97 -0.53
C PRO A 147 6.72 -3.88 0.28
N LEU A 148 6.33 -5.13 0.50
CA LEU A 148 7.14 -6.11 1.24
C LEU A 148 8.46 -6.40 0.52
N PHE A 149 8.42 -6.70 -0.78
CA PHE A 149 9.63 -6.89 -1.57
C PHE A 149 10.46 -5.59 -1.66
N GLY A 150 9.81 -4.43 -1.68
CA GLY A 150 10.48 -3.13 -1.71
C GLY A 150 11.24 -2.84 -0.42
N ALA A 151 10.67 -3.23 0.72
CA ALA A 151 11.34 -3.17 2.01
C ALA A 151 12.54 -4.12 2.06
N ILE A 152 12.39 -5.37 1.58
CA ILE A 152 13.49 -6.34 1.55
C ILE A 152 14.62 -5.85 0.64
N ASP A 153 14.32 -5.35 -0.56
CA ASP A 153 15.29 -4.75 -1.48
C ASP A 153 16.04 -3.58 -0.84
N SER A 154 15.29 -2.67 -0.21
CA SER A 154 15.88 -1.51 0.47
C SER A 154 16.75 -1.90 1.66
N PHE A 155 16.34 -2.91 2.44
CA PHE A 155 17.12 -3.44 3.54
C PHE A 155 18.43 -4.08 3.05
N MET A 156 18.37 -4.92 2.03
CA MET A 156 19.56 -5.53 1.43
C MET A 156 20.54 -4.49 0.91
N MET A 157 20.04 -3.41 0.29
CA MET A 157 20.87 -2.32 -0.21
C MET A 157 21.59 -1.59 0.93
N ILE A 158 20.86 -1.19 1.98
CA ILE A 158 21.46 -0.50 3.13
C ILE A 158 22.50 -1.39 3.82
N SER A 159 22.19 -2.66 4.05
CA SER A 159 23.10 -3.61 4.70
C SER A 159 24.40 -3.78 3.92
N LYS A 160 24.35 -3.86 2.57
CA LYS A 160 25.55 -3.90 1.73
C LYS A 160 26.43 -2.66 1.88
N ILE A 161 25.81 -1.48 1.93
CA ILE A 161 26.54 -0.21 2.09
C ILE A 161 27.22 -0.16 3.46
N CYS A 162 26.52 -0.55 4.54
CA CYS A 162 27.09 -0.61 5.89
C CYS A 162 28.29 -1.55 5.95
N CYS A 163 28.16 -2.80 5.46
CA CYS A 163 29.27 -3.76 5.44
C CYS A 163 30.46 -3.26 4.61
N SER A 164 30.23 -2.61 3.47
CA SER A 164 31.32 -2.06 2.66
C SER A 164 32.07 -0.92 3.36
N THR A 165 31.39 -0.17 4.23
CA THR A 165 31.98 0.93 4.99
C THR A 165 32.83 0.41 6.14
N GLU A 166 32.37 -0.64 6.84
CA GLU A 166 33.12 -1.29 7.92
C GLU A 166 34.46 -1.88 7.45
N VAL A 167 34.52 -2.44 6.23
CA VAL A 167 35.76 -2.99 5.65
C VAL A 167 36.76 -1.89 5.25
N SER A 168 36.30 -0.64 5.09
CA SER A 168 37.14 0.48 4.66
C SER A 168 37.74 1.31 5.81
N LEU A 169 37.40 0.97 7.06
CA LEU A 169 37.92 1.58 8.30
C LEU A 169 38.97 0.66 8.94
#